data_AF-A0A533WJW7-F1
#
_entry.id   AF-A0A533WJW7-F1
#
_cell.length_a   1.000
_cell.length_b   1.000
_cell.length_c   1.000
_cell.angle_alpha   90.00
_cell.angle_beta   90.00
_cell.angle_gamma   90.00
#
_symmetry.space_group_name_H-M   'P 1'
#
loop_
_entity.id
_entity.type
_entity.pdbx_description
1 polymer ?
#
loop_
_entity_poly.entity_id
_entity_poly.type
_entity_poly.pdbx_seq_one_letter_code
_entity_poly.pdbx_strand_id
1 'polypeptide(L)'
;MLHHNVGDIYFRRSLKTYLQRFANGTAETDDLRKVFELETGKSLQHFFDQWQHFFDQWVFREGHPELKVDFLHDSDSVKIKVEQAQSADPFEFALDVKLAFARSKKTHTFKISEKESAFQIPVDSELEWFSIDPQFKILKTISIKAPNEMLVRQLNDGDTVTERVEAARALKDKSTDTVIDALKEAILHDKFWGVAAEAAKTLGAIRTDYAYEALKKCLTVKHPKARRAVVKAIGDFRKEETLELLRPVLQKDESYFVESEAASAMGKTKSRQAITILKKATETDTFQNIVAQGAIAGLKEFAGDKEIAEFLVEKSRYGDHHRTREAATFALGKFVDSHAV
;
A
#
# COMPACT_ATOMS: atom_id res chain seq x y z
N MET A 1 -8.19 -10.14 -12.47
CA MET A 1 -7.99 -11.59 -12.71
C MET A 1 -8.85 -12.07 -13.88
N LEU A 2 -10.18 -12.07 -13.78
CA LEU A 2 -11.07 -12.59 -14.84
C LEU A 2 -10.82 -11.96 -16.22
N HIS A 3 -10.71 -10.63 -16.28
CA HIS A 3 -10.38 -9.87 -17.50
C HIS A 3 -9.08 -10.34 -18.17
N HIS A 4 -8.04 -10.67 -17.41
CA HIS A 4 -6.78 -11.17 -17.95
C HIS A 4 -6.90 -12.62 -18.46
N ASN A 5 -7.74 -13.44 -17.83
CA ASN A 5 -7.94 -14.83 -18.25
C ASN A 5 -8.75 -14.94 -19.56
N VAL A 6 -9.78 -14.11 -19.74
CA VAL A 6 -10.62 -14.15 -20.96
C VAL A 6 -10.16 -13.19 -22.05
N GLY A 7 -9.36 -12.19 -21.72
CA GLY A 7 -8.98 -11.12 -22.62
C GLY A 7 -10.06 -10.04 -22.76
N ASP A 8 -9.63 -8.84 -23.17
CA ASP A 8 -10.46 -7.63 -23.17
C ASP A 8 -11.73 -7.74 -24.04
N ILE A 9 -11.61 -8.36 -25.22
CA ILE A 9 -12.71 -8.51 -26.16
C ILE A 9 -13.84 -9.34 -25.54
N TYR A 10 -13.53 -10.55 -25.07
CA TYR A 10 -14.52 -11.43 -24.47
C TYR A 10 -15.06 -10.86 -23.16
N PHE A 11 -14.20 -10.25 -22.33
CA PHE A 11 -14.64 -9.65 -21.08
C PHE A 11 -15.70 -8.56 -21.30
N ARG A 12 -15.45 -7.61 -22.20
CA ARG A 12 -16.39 -6.52 -22.49
C ARG A 12 -17.67 -7.04 -23.14
N ARG A 13 -17.55 -8.05 -24.01
CA ARG A 13 -18.71 -8.69 -24.64
C ARG A 13 -19.59 -9.37 -23.59
N SER A 14 -19.00 -10.18 -22.71
CA SER A 14 -19.70 -10.84 -21.61
C SER A 14 -20.39 -9.85 -20.68
N LEU A 15 -19.71 -8.77 -20.28
CA LEU A 15 -20.33 -7.75 -19.45
C LEU A 15 -21.51 -7.06 -20.14
N LYS A 16 -21.38 -6.74 -21.43
CA LYS A 16 -22.48 -6.16 -22.20
C LYS A 16 -23.68 -7.11 -22.25
N THR A 17 -23.46 -8.38 -22.58
CA THR A 17 -24.51 -9.40 -22.63
C THR A 17 -25.17 -9.57 -21.27
N TYR A 18 -24.40 -9.64 -20.19
CA TYR A 18 -24.91 -9.76 -18.83
C TYR A 18 -25.81 -8.57 -18.45
N LEU A 19 -25.32 -7.35 -18.62
CA LEU A 19 -26.07 -6.14 -18.28
C LEU A 19 -27.35 -5.98 -19.11
N GLN A 20 -27.33 -6.38 -20.39
CA GLN A 20 -28.51 -6.33 -21.26
C GLN A 20 -29.53 -7.41 -20.90
N ARG A 21 -29.07 -8.63 -20.61
CA ARG A 21 -29.93 -9.78 -20.33
C ARG A 21 -30.66 -9.64 -18.99
N PHE A 22 -29.97 -9.10 -17.99
CA PHE A 22 -30.49 -8.94 -16.63
C PHE A 22 -30.88 -7.49 -16.30
N ALA A 23 -31.08 -6.65 -17.32
CA ALA A 23 -31.46 -5.26 -17.14
C ALA A 23 -32.76 -5.14 -16.34
N ASN A 24 -32.75 -4.30 -15.30
CA ASN A 24 -33.90 -4.05 -14.40
C ASN A 24 -34.49 -5.31 -13.75
N GLY A 25 -33.73 -6.41 -13.71
CA GLY A 25 -34.12 -7.66 -13.08
C GLY A 25 -33.21 -8.03 -11.92
N THR A 26 -33.43 -9.22 -11.39
CA THR A 26 -32.53 -9.85 -10.41
C THR A 26 -31.52 -10.72 -11.15
N ALA A 27 -30.27 -10.71 -10.68
CA ALA A 27 -29.21 -11.59 -11.19
C ALA A 27 -28.38 -12.11 -10.03
N GLU A 28 -27.90 -13.34 -10.17
CA GLU A 28 -26.99 -13.99 -9.22
C GLU A 28 -25.56 -14.05 -9.78
N THR A 29 -24.58 -14.28 -8.90
CA THR A 29 -23.17 -14.47 -9.32
C THR A 29 -23.02 -15.61 -10.33
N ASP A 30 -23.85 -16.65 -10.20
CA ASP A 30 -23.87 -17.78 -11.14
C ASP A 30 -24.37 -17.39 -12.54
N ASP A 31 -25.25 -16.39 -12.65
CA ASP A 31 -25.70 -15.86 -13.94
C ASP A 31 -24.56 -15.15 -14.68
N LEU A 32 -23.70 -14.44 -13.95
CA LEU A 32 -22.50 -13.84 -14.51
C LEU A 32 -21.57 -14.92 -15.06
N ARG A 33 -21.31 -15.99 -14.29
CA ARG A 33 -20.51 -17.14 -14.74
C ARG A 33 -21.04 -17.72 -16.05
N LYS A 34 -22.34 -18.03 -16.12
CA LYS A 34 -23.01 -18.58 -17.31
C LYS A 34 -22.87 -17.68 -18.55
N VAL A 35 -22.94 -16.35 -18.39
CA VAL A 35 -22.78 -15.42 -19.52
C VAL A 35 -21.34 -15.45 -20.05
N PHE A 36 -20.35 -15.48 -19.16
CA PHE A 36 -18.96 -15.57 -19.58
C PHE A 36 -18.63 -16.90 -20.29
N GLU A 37 -19.23 -18.00 -19.84
CA GLU A 37 -19.15 -19.30 -20.52
C GLU A 37 -19.73 -19.25 -21.94
N LEU A 38 -20.95 -18.72 -22.07
CA LEU A 38 -21.62 -18.56 -23.37
C LEU A 38 -20.77 -17.75 -24.35
N GLU A 39 -20.23 -16.62 -23.89
CA GLU A 39 -19.56 -15.65 -24.75
C GLU A 39 -18.12 -16.06 -25.09
N THR A 40 -17.45 -16.90 -24.30
CA THR A 40 -16.08 -17.31 -24.61
C THR A 40 -16.00 -18.50 -25.56
N GLY A 41 -17.10 -19.23 -25.76
CA GLY A 41 -17.20 -20.32 -26.75
C GLY A 41 -16.26 -21.50 -26.52
N LYS A 42 -15.63 -21.60 -25.34
CA LYS A 42 -14.75 -22.71 -24.96
C LYS A 42 -15.59 -23.84 -24.34
N SER A 43 -15.28 -25.10 -24.70
CA SER A 43 -16.04 -26.30 -24.33
C SER A 43 -16.41 -26.37 -22.84
N LEU A 44 -17.68 -26.70 -22.59
CA LEU A 44 -18.40 -26.71 -21.30
C LEU A 44 -17.87 -27.71 -20.25
N GLN A 45 -16.90 -28.58 -20.54
CA GLN A 45 -16.42 -29.53 -19.51
C GLN A 45 -15.12 -29.04 -18.86
N HIS A 46 -14.07 -28.82 -19.65
CA HIS A 46 -12.77 -28.35 -19.16
C HIS A 46 -12.80 -26.89 -18.69
N PHE A 47 -13.65 -26.08 -19.31
CA PHE A 47 -13.83 -24.69 -18.91
C PHE A 47 -14.73 -24.58 -17.69
N PHE A 48 -15.76 -25.43 -17.56
CA PHE A 48 -16.61 -25.47 -16.38
C PHE A 48 -15.82 -25.82 -15.12
N ASP A 49 -14.92 -26.80 -15.19
CA ASP A 49 -14.05 -27.10 -14.06
C ASP A 49 -13.15 -25.90 -13.73
N GLN A 50 -12.49 -25.28 -14.73
CA GLN A 50 -11.66 -24.08 -14.49
C GLN A 50 -12.44 -22.88 -13.95
N TRP A 51 -13.69 -22.68 -14.38
CA TRP A 51 -14.52 -21.52 -14.00
C TRP A 51 -15.20 -21.69 -12.67
N GLN A 52 -15.74 -22.88 -12.43
CA GLN A 52 -16.23 -23.25 -11.12
C GLN A 52 -15.07 -23.16 -10.13
N HIS A 53 -13.89 -23.72 -10.43
CA HIS A 53 -12.70 -23.55 -9.58
C HIS A 53 -12.25 -22.09 -9.42
N PHE A 54 -12.40 -21.25 -10.45
CA PHE A 54 -12.10 -19.82 -10.32
C PHE A 54 -13.06 -19.11 -9.35
N PHE A 55 -14.38 -19.28 -9.52
CA PHE A 55 -15.36 -18.64 -8.64
C PHE A 55 -15.33 -19.24 -7.23
N ASP A 56 -15.17 -20.56 -7.12
CA ASP A 56 -15.01 -21.25 -5.84
C ASP A 56 -13.82 -20.67 -5.09
N GLN A 57 -12.64 -20.60 -5.70
CA GLN A 57 -11.46 -20.12 -5.00
C GLN A 57 -11.46 -18.60 -4.75
N TRP A 58 -11.91 -17.77 -5.72
CA TRP A 58 -11.71 -16.31 -5.64
C TRP A 58 -12.94 -15.51 -5.20
N VAL A 59 -14.12 -16.13 -5.18
CA VAL A 59 -15.38 -15.46 -4.85
C VAL A 59 -16.07 -16.11 -3.67
N PHE A 60 -16.18 -17.44 -3.64
CA PHE A 60 -16.94 -18.14 -2.61
C PHE A 60 -16.10 -18.59 -1.42
N ARG A 61 -14.81 -18.84 -1.63
CA ARG A 61 -13.88 -19.25 -0.59
C ARG A 61 -13.31 -18.04 0.14
N GLU A 62 -13.15 -18.18 1.46
CA GLU A 62 -12.53 -17.17 2.30
C GLU A 62 -11.00 -17.14 2.15
N GLY A 63 -10.44 -15.95 2.37
CA GLY A 63 -9.00 -15.71 2.33
C GLY A 63 -8.44 -15.45 0.93
N HIS A 64 -7.12 -15.41 0.85
CA HIS A 64 -6.36 -15.16 -0.37
C HIS A 64 -4.98 -15.82 -0.25
N PRO A 65 -4.26 -16.05 -1.37
CA PRO A 65 -2.91 -16.57 -1.32
C PRO A 65 -1.95 -15.66 -0.55
N GLU A 66 -1.26 -16.22 0.43
CA GLU A 66 -0.17 -15.58 1.17
C GLU A 66 1.15 -16.16 0.70
N LEU A 67 1.82 -15.48 -0.23
CA LEU A 67 3.01 -16.01 -0.89
C LEU A 67 4.28 -15.58 -0.17
N LYS A 68 5.11 -16.54 0.23
CA LYS A 68 6.53 -16.30 0.52
C LYS A 68 7.33 -16.75 -0.69
N VAL A 69 8.09 -15.83 -1.27
CA VAL A 69 8.93 -16.12 -2.42
C VAL A 69 10.39 -15.90 -2.06
N ASP A 70 11.15 -16.98 -2.10
CA ASP A 70 12.60 -16.95 -1.97
C ASP A 70 13.21 -17.00 -3.37
N PHE A 71 13.92 -15.93 -3.74
CA PHE A 71 14.60 -15.78 -5.01
C PHE A 71 16.11 -15.96 -4.81
N LEU A 72 16.65 -17.03 -5.39
CA LEU A 72 18.07 -17.37 -5.34
C LEU A 72 18.63 -17.34 -6.76
N HIS A 73 19.72 -16.60 -6.93
CA HIS A 73 20.41 -16.47 -8.21
C HIS A 73 21.82 -17.07 -8.08
N ASP A 74 22.15 -17.97 -9.00
CA ASP A 74 23.49 -18.49 -9.25
C ASP A 74 23.93 -18.07 -10.66
N SER A 75 25.22 -18.21 -10.95
CA SER A 75 25.86 -17.88 -12.24
C SER A 75 25.11 -18.39 -13.47
N ASP A 76 24.61 -19.63 -13.42
CA ASP A 76 23.99 -20.30 -14.58
C ASP A 76 22.47 -20.54 -14.43
N SER A 77 21.90 -20.27 -13.25
CA SER A 77 20.48 -20.53 -13.02
C SER A 77 19.85 -19.72 -11.91
N VAL A 78 18.55 -19.46 -12.08
CA VAL A 78 17.69 -18.83 -11.08
C VAL A 78 16.80 -19.90 -10.46
N LYS A 79 16.78 -19.98 -9.14
CA LYS A 79 15.86 -20.81 -8.37
C LYS A 79 14.84 -19.93 -7.67
N ILE A 80 13.56 -20.24 -7.89
CA ILE A 80 12.42 -19.53 -7.30
C ILE A 80 11.65 -20.53 -6.48
N LYS A 81 11.64 -20.35 -5.16
CA LYS A 81 10.78 -21.12 -4.26
C LYS A 81 9.57 -20.27 -3.91
N VAL A 82 8.38 -20.80 -4.16
CA VAL A 82 7.09 -20.19 -3.82
C VAL A 82 6.41 -21.07 -2.78
N GLU A 83 6.12 -20.51 -1.60
CA GLU A 83 5.37 -21.14 -0.52
C GLU A 83 4.05 -20.38 -0.33
N GLN A 84 2.95 -21.11 -0.29
CA GLN A 84 1.63 -20.63 0.11
C GLN A 84 1.46 -20.83 1.62
N ALA A 85 1.62 -19.73 2.37
CA ALA A 85 1.71 -19.72 3.84
C ALA A 85 0.35 -19.71 4.56
N GLN A 86 -0.76 -19.59 3.84
CA GLN A 86 -2.09 -19.62 4.43
C GLN A 86 -2.43 -20.99 5.04
N SER A 87 -3.29 -20.99 6.05
CA SER A 87 -3.72 -22.22 6.75
C SER A 87 -4.60 -23.12 5.89
N ALA A 88 -5.49 -22.51 5.10
CA ALA A 88 -6.42 -23.20 4.22
C ALA A 88 -5.70 -23.84 3.01
N ASP A 89 -6.44 -24.56 2.17
CA ASP A 89 -5.91 -25.23 0.98
C ASP A 89 -5.15 -24.28 0.01
N PRO A 90 -4.20 -24.78 -0.79
CA PRO A 90 -3.57 -24.01 -1.86
C PRO A 90 -4.57 -23.35 -2.80
N PHE A 91 -4.20 -22.19 -3.34
CA PHE A 91 -4.89 -21.59 -4.48
C PHE A 91 -4.20 -22.04 -5.77
N GLU A 92 -4.98 -22.09 -6.85
CA GLU A 92 -4.49 -22.44 -8.19
C GLU A 92 -4.45 -21.22 -9.10
N PHE A 93 -3.27 -20.84 -9.57
CA PHE A 93 -3.10 -19.68 -10.45
C PHE A 93 -1.83 -19.75 -11.29
N ALA A 94 -1.82 -18.95 -12.36
CA ALA A 94 -0.65 -18.72 -13.20
C ALA A 94 0.16 -17.53 -12.66
N LEU A 95 1.35 -17.79 -12.14
CA LEU A 95 2.27 -16.78 -11.64
C LEU A 95 3.27 -16.37 -12.73
N ASP A 96 3.19 -15.11 -13.14
CA ASP A 96 4.18 -14.53 -14.04
C ASP A 96 5.40 -14.06 -13.27
N VAL A 97 6.58 -14.49 -13.69
CA VAL A 97 7.87 -13.98 -13.24
C VAL A 97 8.59 -13.33 -14.42
N LYS A 98 8.84 -12.03 -14.31
CA LYS A 98 9.66 -11.30 -15.28
C LYS A 98 11.11 -11.30 -14.81
N LEU A 99 12.01 -11.70 -15.70
CA LEU A 99 13.46 -11.60 -15.54
C LEU A 99 13.97 -10.50 -16.46
N ALA A 100 14.71 -9.54 -15.91
CA ALA A 100 15.30 -8.43 -16.65
C ALA A 100 16.82 -8.61 -16.75
N PHE A 101 17.30 -8.61 -17.99
CA PHE A 101 18.70 -8.67 -18.37
C PHE A 101 19.11 -7.32 -18.98
N ALA A 102 20.42 -7.08 -19.11
CA ALA A 102 20.97 -5.82 -19.62
C ALA A 102 20.38 -5.32 -20.95
N ARG A 103 19.86 -6.21 -21.81
CA ARG A 103 19.29 -5.86 -23.13
C ARG A 103 17.88 -6.40 -23.38
N SER A 104 17.32 -7.20 -22.49
CA SER A 104 16.04 -7.84 -22.74
C SER A 104 15.29 -8.17 -21.45
N LYS A 105 13.98 -8.28 -21.54
CA LYS A 105 13.13 -8.72 -20.44
C LYS A 105 12.35 -9.95 -20.92
N LYS A 106 12.40 -11.05 -20.17
CA LYS A 106 11.66 -12.28 -20.48
C LYS A 106 10.68 -12.58 -19.36
N THR A 107 9.46 -12.98 -19.71
CA THR A 107 8.44 -13.36 -18.72
C THR A 107 8.20 -14.86 -18.80
N HIS A 108 8.30 -15.54 -17.66
CA HIS A 108 8.00 -16.96 -17.50
C HIS A 108 6.73 -17.11 -16.68
N THR A 109 5.80 -17.95 -17.14
CA THR A 109 4.54 -18.21 -16.45
C THR A 109 4.59 -19.58 -15.81
N PHE A 110 4.36 -19.65 -14.50
CA PHE A 110 4.36 -20.89 -13.73
C PHE A 110 2.95 -21.20 -13.23
N LYS A 111 2.50 -22.45 -13.39
CA LYS A 111 1.26 -22.89 -12.76
C LYS A 111 1.56 -23.28 -11.32
N ILE A 112 0.98 -22.55 -10.37
CA ILE A 112 1.03 -22.84 -8.94
C ILE A 112 -0.26 -23.56 -8.56
N SER A 113 -0.15 -24.72 -7.93
CA SER A 113 -1.28 -25.48 -7.38
C SER A 113 -0.99 -26.12 -6.02
N GLU A 114 0.28 -26.23 -5.63
CA GLU A 114 0.70 -26.87 -4.38
C GLU A 114 1.04 -25.85 -3.29
N LYS A 115 1.19 -26.33 -2.04
CA LYS A 115 1.64 -25.48 -0.91
C LYS A 115 3.06 -24.97 -1.11
N GLU A 116 3.94 -25.80 -1.67
CA GLU A 116 5.30 -25.42 -2.02
C GLU A 116 5.54 -25.75 -3.49
N SER A 117 6.18 -24.84 -4.21
CA SER A 117 6.60 -25.08 -5.59
C SER A 117 7.97 -24.47 -5.81
N ALA A 118 8.88 -25.22 -6.43
CA ALA A 118 10.22 -24.77 -6.75
C ALA A 118 10.42 -24.82 -8.26
N PHE A 119 10.85 -23.70 -8.83
CA PHE A 119 11.12 -23.57 -10.25
C PHE A 119 12.59 -23.22 -10.46
N GLN A 120 13.21 -23.84 -11.46
CA GLN A 120 14.57 -23.51 -11.89
C GLN A 120 14.52 -23.03 -13.34
N ILE A 121 15.11 -21.86 -13.57
CA ILE A 121 15.19 -21.23 -14.89
C ILE A 121 16.67 -21.17 -15.26
N PRO A 122 17.11 -21.80 -16.36
CA PRO A 122 18.46 -21.64 -16.87
C PRO A 122 18.65 -20.20 -17.36
N VAL A 123 19.80 -19.62 -17.05
CA VAL A 123 20.12 -18.23 -17.38
C VAL A 123 21.46 -18.16 -18.10
N ASP A 124 21.44 -17.64 -19.32
CA ASP A 124 22.63 -17.57 -20.19
C ASP A 124 23.35 -16.20 -20.13
N SER A 125 22.87 -15.27 -19.31
CA SER A 125 23.35 -13.89 -19.23
C SER A 125 23.06 -13.27 -17.87
N GLU A 126 23.91 -12.34 -17.42
CA GLU A 126 23.76 -11.65 -16.14
C GLU A 126 22.36 -11.07 -15.93
N LEU A 127 21.70 -11.50 -14.86
CA LEU A 127 20.38 -11.03 -14.45
C LEU A 127 20.52 -9.75 -13.63
N GLU A 128 19.84 -8.68 -14.03
CA GLU A 128 19.91 -7.40 -13.34
C GLU A 128 18.86 -7.29 -12.23
N TRP A 129 17.63 -7.71 -12.51
CA TRP A 129 16.54 -7.72 -11.55
C TRP A 129 15.41 -8.64 -12.01
N PHE A 130 14.44 -8.88 -11.13
CA PHE A 130 13.25 -9.68 -11.44
C PHE A 130 12.01 -8.99 -10.89
N SER A 131 10.84 -9.42 -11.36
CA SER A 131 9.56 -9.04 -10.80
C SER A 131 8.62 -10.24 -10.77
N ILE A 132 7.82 -10.31 -9.70
CA ILE A 132 6.77 -11.30 -9.53
C ILE A 132 5.43 -10.60 -9.80
N ASP A 133 4.68 -11.13 -10.74
CA ASP A 133 3.39 -10.61 -11.23
C ASP A 133 3.41 -9.11 -11.57
N PRO A 134 4.16 -8.72 -12.63
CA PRO A 134 4.29 -7.33 -13.06
C PRO A 134 2.97 -6.59 -13.30
N GLN A 135 1.95 -7.32 -13.72
CA GLN A 135 0.63 -6.79 -14.08
C GLN A 135 -0.39 -6.87 -12.94
N PHE A 136 0.01 -7.35 -11.75
CA PHE A 136 -0.87 -7.52 -10.59
C PHE A 136 -2.13 -8.34 -10.93
N LYS A 137 -1.93 -9.45 -11.64
CA LYS A 137 -3.01 -10.34 -12.10
C LYS A 137 -3.65 -11.13 -10.98
N ILE A 138 -2.94 -11.32 -9.87
CA ILE A 138 -3.35 -12.19 -8.76
C ILE A 138 -3.60 -11.34 -7.51
N LEU A 139 -4.76 -11.53 -6.87
CA LEU A 139 -5.04 -10.96 -5.56
C LEU A 139 -4.27 -11.75 -4.50
N LYS A 140 -3.28 -11.13 -3.86
CA LYS A 140 -2.38 -11.83 -2.92
C LYS A 140 -1.72 -10.88 -1.94
N THR A 141 -1.24 -11.46 -0.85
CA THR A 141 -0.17 -10.88 -0.04
C THR A 141 1.13 -11.57 -0.41
N ILE A 142 2.21 -10.81 -0.63
CA ILE A 142 3.51 -11.38 -0.99
C ILE A 142 4.61 -10.86 -0.08
N SER A 143 5.52 -11.76 0.30
CA SER A 143 6.78 -11.48 0.98
C SER A 143 7.92 -12.02 0.12
N ILE A 144 8.82 -11.14 -0.30
CA ILE A 144 9.90 -11.47 -1.24
C ILE A 144 11.23 -11.40 -0.48
N LYS A 145 11.99 -12.50 -0.50
CA LYS A 145 13.39 -12.52 -0.10
C LYS A 145 14.26 -12.59 -1.34
N ALA A 146 15.03 -11.54 -1.55
CA ALA A 146 15.92 -11.38 -2.69
C ALA A 146 17.14 -10.52 -2.33
N PRO A 147 18.20 -10.55 -3.16
CA PRO A 147 19.32 -9.63 -3.03
C PRO A 147 18.88 -8.16 -3.10
N ASN A 148 19.40 -7.33 -2.19
CA ASN A 148 19.02 -5.92 -2.10
C ASN A 148 19.29 -5.16 -3.40
N GLU A 149 20.39 -5.49 -4.09
CA GLU A 149 20.78 -4.85 -5.36
C GLU A 149 19.72 -5.04 -6.45
N MET A 150 19.16 -6.24 -6.58
CA MET A 150 18.10 -6.53 -7.53
C MET A 150 16.80 -5.79 -7.19
N LEU A 151 16.45 -5.71 -5.90
CA LEU A 151 15.27 -4.96 -5.44
C LEU A 151 15.43 -3.45 -5.68
N VAL A 152 16.63 -2.90 -5.45
CA VAL A 152 16.94 -1.49 -5.75
C VAL A 152 16.86 -1.22 -7.26
N ARG A 153 17.38 -2.12 -8.11
CA ARG A 153 17.21 -1.99 -9.56
C ARG A 153 15.75 -2.10 -9.99
N GLN A 154 14.97 -3.04 -9.43
CA GLN A 154 13.53 -3.15 -9.70
C GLN A 154 12.77 -1.87 -9.30
N LEU A 155 13.15 -1.23 -8.19
CA LEU A 155 12.57 0.05 -7.75
C LEU A 155 12.82 1.17 -8.76
N ASN A 156 13.97 1.19 -9.43
CA ASN A 156 14.33 2.26 -10.37
C ASN A 156 13.86 1.97 -11.81
N ASP A 157 14.04 0.74 -12.27
CA ASP A 157 13.92 0.34 -13.68
C ASP A 157 12.64 -0.45 -14.00
N GLY A 158 11.78 -0.67 -12.99
CA GLY A 158 10.49 -1.33 -13.15
C GLY A 158 9.57 -0.58 -14.14
N ASP A 159 9.01 -1.32 -15.10
CA ASP A 159 8.16 -0.75 -16.15
C ASP A 159 6.82 -0.28 -15.57
N THR A 160 6.23 -1.11 -14.70
CA THR A 160 4.93 -0.85 -14.10
C THR A 160 5.07 -0.21 -12.72
N VAL A 161 4.03 0.53 -12.31
CA VAL A 161 3.94 1.08 -10.96
C VAL A 161 3.98 -0.04 -9.91
N THR A 162 3.32 -1.17 -10.18
CA THR A 162 3.28 -2.33 -9.28
C THR A 162 4.68 -2.89 -9.05
N GLU A 163 5.50 -3.01 -10.10
CA GLU A 163 6.88 -3.50 -10.00
C GLU A 163 7.69 -2.67 -9.01
N ARG A 164 7.62 -1.34 -9.11
CA ARG A 164 8.37 -0.42 -8.25
C ARG A 164 7.81 -0.35 -6.82
N VAL A 165 6.48 -0.43 -6.66
CA VAL A 165 5.83 -0.48 -5.34
C VAL A 165 6.19 -1.76 -4.59
N GLU A 166 6.16 -2.92 -5.24
CA GLU A 166 6.52 -4.20 -4.60
C GLU A 166 8.01 -4.24 -4.23
N ALA A 167 8.89 -3.70 -5.08
CA ALA A 167 10.29 -3.51 -4.75
C ALA A 167 10.47 -2.63 -3.49
N ALA A 168 9.81 -1.47 -3.44
CA ALA A 168 9.84 -0.60 -2.27
C ALA A 168 9.34 -1.31 -1.00
N ARG A 169 8.32 -2.17 -1.09
CA ARG A 169 7.82 -2.94 0.07
C ARG A 169 8.80 -4.01 0.53
N ALA A 170 9.41 -4.73 -0.40
CA ALA A 170 10.39 -5.78 -0.10
C ALA A 170 11.66 -5.23 0.59
N LEU A 171 11.97 -3.94 0.40
CA LEU A 171 13.09 -3.24 1.03
C LEU A 171 12.83 -2.79 2.48
N LYS A 172 11.63 -3.00 3.04
CA LYS A 172 11.22 -2.49 4.36
C LYS A 172 12.16 -2.83 5.52
N ASP A 173 12.67 -4.07 5.55
CA ASP A 173 13.53 -4.56 6.62
C ASP A 173 15.02 -4.52 6.24
N LYS A 174 15.38 -3.73 5.22
CA LYS A 174 16.75 -3.60 4.68
C LYS A 174 17.29 -2.19 4.98
N SER A 175 18.21 -2.09 5.92
CA SER A 175 18.71 -0.81 6.45
C SER A 175 20.06 -0.36 5.88
N THR A 176 20.50 -0.87 4.72
CA THR A 176 21.78 -0.45 4.12
C THR A 176 21.67 0.95 3.54
N ASP A 177 22.76 1.72 3.58
CA ASP A 177 22.78 3.10 3.07
C ASP A 177 22.34 3.17 1.61
N THR A 178 22.75 2.20 0.80
CA THR A 178 22.33 2.04 -0.60
C THR A 178 20.83 1.91 -0.78
N VAL A 179 20.13 1.23 0.13
CA VAL A 179 18.67 1.06 0.10
C VAL A 179 17.98 2.36 0.53
N ILE A 180 18.50 3.02 1.57
CA ILE A 180 17.97 4.29 2.04
C ILE A 180 18.10 5.36 0.96
N ASP A 181 19.24 5.42 0.29
CA ASP A 181 19.48 6.33 -0.83
C ASP A 181 18.55 6.04 -2.00
N ALA A 182 18.40 4.77 -2.39
CA ALA A 182 17.47 4.38 -3.45
C ALA A 182 16.01 4.77 -3.13
N LEU A 183 15.55 4.53 -1.90
CA LEU A 183 14.21 4.93 -1.46
C LEU A 183 14.06 6.45 -1.45
N LYS A 184 15.08 7.20 -1.01
CA LYS A 184 15.10 8.66 -1.06
C LYS A 184 14.95 9.18 -2.49
N GLU A 185 15.72 8.65 -3.44
CA GLU A 185 15.65 9.04 -4.84
C GLU A 185 14.28 8.70 -5.45
N ALA A 186 13.71 7.54 -5.12
CA ALA A 186 12.36 7.16 -5.54
C ALA A 186 11.29 8.13 -5.00
N ILE A 187 11.42 8.61 -3.76
CA ILE A 187 10.51 9.60 -3.18
C ILE A 187 10.56 10.94 -3.96
N LEU A 188 11.76 11.37 -4.35
CA LEU A 188 11.98 12.68 -4.99
C LEU A 188 11.66 12.67 -6.49
N HIS A 189 11.92 11.55 -7.18
CA HIS A 189 12.01 11.53 -8.64
C HIS A 189 11.15 10.47 -9.34
N ASP A 190 10.40 9.62 -8.62
CA ASP A 190 9.52 8.66 -9.30
C ASP A 190 8.41 9.38 -10.10
N LYS A 191 8.13 8.83 -11.28
CA LYS A 191 7.12 9.33 -12.23
C LYS A 191 5.71 9.30 -11.64
N PHE A 192 5.44 8.41 -10.70
CA PHE A 192 4.14 8.20 -10.10
C PHE A 192 4.18 8.40 -8.58
N TRP A 193 3.35 9.31 -8.08
CA TRP A 193 3.29 9.68 -6.67
C TRP A 193 3.01 8.51 -5.72
N GLY A 194 2.35 7.45 -6.20
CA GLY A 194 2.06 6.26 -5.39
C GLY A 194 3.31 5.46 -5.04
N VAL A 195 4.29 5.41 -5.95
CA VAL A 195 5.61 4.79 -5.66
C VAL A 195 6.35 5.64 -4.63
N ALA A 196 6.40 6.96 -4.84
CA ALA A 196 7.01 7.88 -3.89
C ALA A 196 6.38 7.80 -2.48
N ALA A 197 5.05 7.65 -2.41
CA ALA A 197 4.34 7.49 -1.14
C ALA A 197 4.66 6.16 -0.45
N GLU A 198 4.73 5.04 -1.19
CA GLU A 198 5.14 3.76 -0.61
C GLU A 198 6.61 3.78 -0.20
N ALA A 199 7.51 4.35 -1.01
CA ALA A 199 8.92 4.49 -0.67
C ALA A 199 9.13 5.33 0.60
N ALA A 200 8.36 6.41 0.79
CA ALA A 200 8.38 7.21 2.04
C ALA A 200 7.94 6.39 3.26
N LYS A 201 6.88 5.57 3.10
CA LYS A 201 6.39 4.68 4.15
C LYS A 201 7.41 3.59 4.49
N THR A 202 8.03 2.97 3.48
CA THR A 202 9.11 1.99 3.66
C THR A 202 10.29 2.62 4.39
N LEU A 203 10.74 3.79 3.93
CA LEU A 203 11.86 4.51 4.54
C LEU A 203 11.58 4.85 6.01
N GLY A 204 10.35 5.27 6.34
CA GLY A 204 9.93 5.47 7.74
C GLY A 204 9.90 4.20 8.59
N ALA A 205 9.64 3.04 7.98
CA ALA A 205 9.61 1.75 8.68
C ALA A 205 11.00 1.20 9.02
N ILE A 206 12.05 1.64 8.31
CA ILE A 206 13.46 1.26 8.58
C ILE A 206 13.92 1.78 9.95
N ARG A 207 13.37 2.92 10.42
CA ARG A 207 13.59 3.48 11.77
C ARG A 207 15.07 3.74 12.15
N THR A 208 15.92 4.08 11.18
CA THR A 208 17.30 4.54 11.43
C THR A 208 17.42 6.06 11.37
N ASP A 209 18.45 6.62 12.02
CA ASP A 209 18.73 8.06 11.94
C ASP A 209 19.04 8.51 10.50
N TYR A 210 19.71 7.67 9.71
CA TYR A 210 19.96 7.95 8.30
C TYR A 210 18.65 8.04 7.50
N ALA A 211 17.70 7.13 7.76
CA ALA A 211 16.38 7.19 7.12
C ALA A 211 15.59 8.44 7.52
N TYR A 212 15.70 8.89 8.78
CA TYR A 212 15.08 10.13 9.24
C TYR A 212 15.67 11.36 8.53
N GLU A 213 17.00 11.45 8.43
CA GLU A 213 17.66 12.55 7.70
C GLU A 213 17.37 12.53 6.20
N ALA A 214 17.22 11.34 5.60
CA ALA A 214 16.77 11.20 4.23
C ALA A 214 15.34 11.73 4.03
N LEU A 215 14.40 11.38 4.92
CA LEU A 215 13.01 11.86 4.85
C LEU A 215 12.90 13.39 5.00
N LYS A 216 13.72 14.01 5.85
CA LYS A 216 13.77 15.48 5.99
C LYS A 216 14.03 16.18 4.66
N LYS A 217 14.91 15.60 3.83
CA LYS A 217 15.24 16.11 2.49
C LYS A 217 14.10 15.94 1.49
N CYS A 218 13.11 15.10 1.80
CA CYS A 218 11.96 14.79 0.95
C CYS A 218 10.70 15.62 1.24
N LEU A 219 10.74 16.58 2.18
CA LEU A 219 9.59 17.46 2.46
C LEU A 219 9.20 18.35 1.26
N THR A 220 10.09 18.51 0.28
CA THR A 220 9.91 19.33 -0.93
C THR A 220 9.22 18.60 -2.08
N VAL A 221 8.82 17.34 -1.90
CA VAL A 221 8.14 16.55 -2.95
C VAL A 221 6.88 17.28 -3.45
N LYS A 222 6.79 17.43 -4.77
CA LYS A 222 5.72 18.22 -5.42
C LYS A 222 4.32 17.67 -5.16
N HIS A 223 4.12 16.35 -5.29
CA HIS A 223 2.79 15.78 -5.24
C HIS A 223 2.28 15.67 -3.78
N PRO A 224 1.11 16.25 -3.43
CA PRO A 224 0.66 16.36 -2.04
C PRO A 224 0.43 15.00 -1.36
N LYS A 225 -0.01 13.97 -2.11
CA LYS A 225 -0.17 12.61 -1.53
C LYS A 225 1.15 11.97 -1.14
N ALA A 226 2.23 12.21 -1.88
CA ALA A 226 3.55 11.70 -1.56
C ALA A 226 4.18 12.50 -0.41
N ARG A 227 4.07 13.84 -0.45
CA ARG A 227 4.50 14.72 0.64
C ARG A 227 3.80 14.40 1.97
N ARG A 228 2.49 14.10 1.94
CA ARG A 228 1.75 13.62 3.11
C ARG A 228 2.35 12.31 3.67
N ALA A 229 2.72 11.37 2.80
CA ALA A 229 3.36 10.13 3.25
C ALA A 229 4.72 10.39 3.91
N VAL A 230 5.51 11.34 3.38
CA VAL A 230 6.77 11.79 3.99
C VAL A 230 6.53 12.39 5.37
N VAL A 231 5.58 13.33 5.49
CA VAL A 231 5.22 13.97 6.78
C VAL A 231 4.78 12.93 7.81
N LYS A 232 3.94 11.98 7.40
CA LYS A 232 3.52 10.85 8.26
C LYS A 232 4.72 10.03 8.73
N ALA A 233 5.60 9.64 7.81
CA ALA A 233 6.78 8.83 8.09
C ALA A 233 7.72 9.54 9.08
N ILE A 234 7.98 10.85 8.91
CA ILE A 234 8.75 11.67 9.85
C ILE A 234 8.10 11.66 11.24
N GLY A 235 6.77 11.83 11.32
CA GLY A 235 6.03 11.77 12.58
C GLY A 235 6.14 10.43 13.32
N ASP A 236 6.28 9.33 12.58
CA ASP A 236 6.38 7.99 13.17
C ASP A 236 7.72 7.73 13.90
N PHE A 237 8.75 8.57 13.68
CA PHE A 237 10.00 8.56 14.47
C PHE A 237 9.83 9.16 15.88
N ARG A 238 8.78 9.96 16.11
CA ARG A 238 8.47 10.58 17.41
C ARG A 238 9.61 11.42 18.01
N LYS A 239 10.47 11.99 17.18
CA LYS A 239 11.55 12.89 17.61
C LYS A 239 10.99 14.27 17.95
N GLU A 240 11.52 14.92 18.99
CA GLU A 240 11.06 16.25 19.42
C GLU A 240 11.35 17.32 18.35
N GLU A 241 12.47 17.20 17.64
CA GLU A 241 12.86 18.07 16.53
C GLU A 241 11.84 18.11 15.38
N THR A 242 11.00 17.07 15.25
CA THR A 242 9.92 17.02 14.26
C THR A 242 8.95 18.20 14.41
N LEU A 243 8.80 18.75 15.62
CA LEU A 243 7.89 19.86 15.88
C LEU A 243 8.29 21.12 15.12
N GLU A 244 9.56 21.54 15.22
CA GLU A 244 10.06 22.72 14.50
C GLU A 244 10.15 22.46 12.99
N LEU A 245 10.49 21.23 12.60
CA LEU A 245 10.55 20.81 11.20
C LEU A 245 9.18 20.91 10.50
N LEU A 246 8.11 20.45 11.15
CA LEU A 246 6.77 20.39 10.56
C LEU A 246 5.94 21.67 10.77
N ARG A 247 6.40 22.61 11.61
CA ARG A 247 5.74 23.90 11.86
C ARG A 247 5.45 24.69 10.58
N PRO A 248 6.40 24.88 9.65
CA PRO A 248 6.09 25.56 8.39
C PRO A 248 5.11 24.77 7.52
N VAL A 249 5.17 23.44 7.55
CA VAL A 249 4.26 22.56 6.78
C VAL A 249 2.82 22.69 7.27
N LEU A 250 2.59 22.78 8.58
CA LEU A 250 1.26 23.00 9.15
C LEU A 250 0.65 24.36 8.77
N GLN A 251 1.48 25.37 8.50
CA GLN A 251 1.01 26.76 8.34
C GLN A 251 0.84 27.21 6.89
N LYS A 252 1.55 26.60 5.95
CA LYS A 252 1.74 27.14 4.60
C LYS A 252 1.79 26.07 3.50
N ASP A 253 1.35 24.84 3.76
CA ASP A 253 1.33 23.84 2.69
C ASP A 253 0.17 24.11 1.73
N GLU A 254 0.38 23.88 0.44
CA GLU A 254 -0.66 24.04 -0.58
C GLU A 254 -1.86 23.10 -0.38
N SER A 255 -1.69 22.03 0.42
CA SER A 255 -2.70 21.00 0.65
C SER A 255 -3.08 20.88 2.11
N TYR A 256 -4.35 21.16 2.43
CA TYR A 256 -4.92 20.96 3.77
C TYR A 256 -4.72 19.55 4.33
N PHE A 257 -4.65 18.53 3.46
CA PHE A 257 -4.36 17.15 3.88
C PHE A 257 -2.92 16.96 4.37
N VAL A 258 -1.97 17.74 3.86
CA VAL A 258 -0.58 17.71 4.32
C VAL A 258 -0.47 18.49 5.63
N GLU A 259 -1.13 19.65 5.73
CA GLU A 259 -1.22 20.41 6.99
C GLU A 259 -1.84 19.57 8.11
N SER A 260 -2.95 18.88 7.83
CA SER A 260 -3.60 17.96 8.77
C SER A 260 -2.68 16.82 9.20
N GLU A 261 -1.90 16.24 8.30
CA GLU A 261 -0.95 15.18 8.65
C GLU A 261 0.21 15.75 9.47
N ALA A 262 0.66 16.98 9.19
CA ALA A 262 1.68 17.67 9.98
C ALA A 262 1.20 17.88 11.42
N ALA A 263 -0.04 18.36 11.61
CA ALA A 263 -0.65 18.46 12.93
C ALA A 263 -0.71 17.10 13.66
N SER A 264 -1.15 16.04 12.98
CA SER A 264 -1.18 14.71 13.58
C SER A 264 0.21 14.20 13.95
N ALA A 265 1.20 14.39 13.08
CA ALA A 265 2.59 14.01 13.29
C ALA A 265 3.23 14.77 14.46
N MET A 266 2.95 16.06 14.62
CA MET A 266 3.40 16.85 15.77
C MET A 266 2.90 16.29 17.09
N GLY A 267 1.64 15.82 17.14
CA GLY A 267 1.09 15.18 18.34
C GLY A 267 1.87 13.92 18.77
N LYS A 268 2.37 13.14 17.80
CA LYS A 268 3.17 11.92 18.07
C LYS A 268 4.50 12.19 18.76
N THR A 269 5.02 13.43 18.68
CA THR A 269 6.23 13.83 19.44
C THR A 269 5.99 13.85 20.94
N LYS A 270 4.73 13.96 21.38
CA LYS A 270 4.32 14.13 22.79
C LYS A 270 4.98 15.33 23.50
N SER A 271 5.55 16.28 22.75
CA SER A 271 6.08 17.51 23.33
C SER A 271 4.93 18.39 23.79
N ARG A 272 5.02 18.93 25.02
CA ARG A 272 3.99 19.85 25.54
C ARG A 272 3.86 21.12 24.70
N GLN A 273 4.91 21.52 23.99
CA GLN A 273 4.86 22.65 23.06
C GLN A 273 3.87 22.40 21.90
N ALA A 274 3.65 21.14 21.53
CA ALA A 274 2.69 20.78 20.48
C ALA A 274 1.26 21.13 20.89
N ILE A 275 0.91 21.04 22.17
CA ILE A 275 -0.48 21.23 22.65
C ILE A 275 -1.00 22.61 22.25
N THR A 276 -0.21 23.66 22.50
CA THR A 276 -0.61 25.04 22.16
C THR A 276 -0.75 25.23 20.64
N ILE A 277 0.17 24.65 19.86
CA ILE A 277 0.15 24.71 18.40
C ILE A 277 -1.10 23.99 17.85
N LEU A 278 -1.39 22.80 18.37
CA LEU A 278 -2.51 21.98 17.94
C LEU A 278 -3.86 22.59 18.34
N LYS A 279 -4.01 23.11 19.58
CA LYS A 279 -5.22 23.84 19.99
C LYS A 279 -5.52 24.99 19.02
N LYS A 280 -4.52 25.80 18.68
CA LYS A 280 -4.66 26.88 17.68
C LYS A 280 -5.03 26.34 16.30
N ALA A 281 -4.43 25.23 15.86
CA ALA A 281 -4.75 24.62 14.57
C ALA A 281 -6.19 24.06 14.48
N THR A 282 -6.87 23.80 15.62
CA THR A 282 -8.30 23.44 15.61
C THR A 282 -9.24 24.60 15.27
N GLU A 283 -8.75 25.84 15.33
CA GLU A 283 -9.52 27.05 15.06
C GLU A 283 -9.38 27.52 13.60
N THR A 284 -8.50 26.89 12.83
CA THR A 284 -8.28 27.23 11.41
C THR A 284 -9.46 26.79 10.55
N ASP A 285 -10.08 27.73 9.85
CA ASP A 285 -11.12 27.44 8.86
C ASP A 285 -10.49 26.92 7.56
N THR A 286 -10.83 25.69 7.20
CA THR A 286 -10.31 24.99 6.01
C THR A 286 -11.41 24.14 5.39
N PHE A 287 -11.23 23.67 4.15
CA PHE A 287 -12.21 22.80 3.51
C PHE A 287 -12.57 21.62 4.42
N GLN A 288 -13.85 21.53 4.81
CA GLN A 288 -14.37 20.54 5.76
C GLN A 288 -13.63 20.46 7.11
N ASN A 289 -12.94 21.53 7.53
CA ASN A 289 -12.11 21.56 8.74
C ASN A 289 -11.08 20.42 8.81
N ILE A 290 -10.46 20.08 7.67
CA ILE A 290 -9.46 19.00 7.59
C ILE A 290 -8.29 19.25 8.56
N VAL A 291 -7.79 20.48 8.66
CA VAL A 291 -6.66 20.80 9.54
C VAL A 291 -7.04 20.63 11.02
N ALA A 292 -8.25 21.06 11.38
CA ALA A 292 -8.75 20.87 12.74
C ALA A 292 -8.90 19.39 13.11
N GLN A 293 -9.34 18.54 12.17
CA GLN A 293 -9.39 17.08 12.38
C GLN A 293 -7.98 16.51 12.63
N GLY A 294 -6.98 16.95 11.86
CA GLY A 294 -5.57 16.58 12.07
C GLY A 294 -5.01 17.03 13.42
N ALA A 295 -5.35 18.25 13.83
CA ALA A 295 -4.96 18.80 15.13
C ALA A 295 -5.59 18.03 16.30
N ILE A 296 -6.88 17.69 16.20
CA ILE A 296 -7.56 16.81 17.15
C ILE A 296 -6.90 15.42 17.18
N ALA A 297 -6.58 14.86 16.02
CA ALA A 297 -5.86 13.58 15.95
C ALA A 297 -4.46 13.63 16.58
N GLY A 298 -3.80 14.79 16.54
CA GLY A 298 -2.55 15.05 17.27
C GLY A 298 -2.77 15.17 18.78
N LEU A 299 -3.77 15.93 19.22
CA LEU A 299 -4.12 16.08 20.64
C LEU A 299 -4.49 14.74 21.31
N LYS A 300 -5.07 13.81 20.53
CA LYS A 300 -5.34 12.43 20.95
C LYS A 300 -4.09 11.69 21.45
N GLU A 301 -2.87 12.07 21.06
CA GLU A 301 -1.65 11.41 21.53
C GLU A 301 -1.29 11.71 22.99
N PHE A 302 -1.94 12.72 23.60
CA PHE A 302 -1.80 13.12 24.99
C PHE A 302 -2.90 12.51 25.88
N ALA A 303 -3.24 11.24 25.63
CA ALA A 303 -4.19 10.51 26.47
C ALA A 303 -3.77 10.57 27.95
N GLY A 304 -4.73 10.83 28.83
CA GLY A 304 -4.52 11.03 30.28
C GLY A 304 -4.39 12.50 30.71
N ASP A 305 -4.23 13.44 29.79
CA ASP A 305 -4.27 14.88 30.12
C ASP A 305 -5.73 15.38 30.22
N LYS A 306 -6.14 15.75 31.44
CA LYS A 306 -7.50 16.19 31.73
C LYS A 306 -7.86 17.48 30.99
N GLU A 307 -6.93 18.42 30.85
CA GLU A 307 -7.20 19.69 30.16
C GLU A 307 -7.41 19.47 28.66
N ILE A 308 -6.74 18.48 28.08
CA ILE A 308 -6.96 18.10 26.68
C ILE A 308 -8.28 17.37 26.53
N ALA A 309 -8.64 16.49 27.47
CA ALA A 309 -9.95 15.84 27.46
C ALA A 309 -11.09 16.86 27.54
N GLU A 310 -11.01 17.84 28.43
CA GLU A 310 -12.01 18.92 28.55
C GLU A 310 -12.12 19.75 27.27
N PHE A 311 -10.98 20.09 26.65
CA PHE A 311 -10.95 20.78 25.37
C PHE A 311 -11.61 19.96 24.23
N LEU A 312 -11.36 18.65 24.18
CA LEU A 312 -12.00 17.77 23.21
C LEU A 312 -13.52 17.61 23.48
N VAL A 313 -13.95 17.61 24.74
CA VAL A 313 -15.37 17.65 25.10
C VAL A 313 -16.00 18.93 24.57
N GLU A 314 -15.36 20.09 24.74
CA GLU A 314 -15.83 21.36 24.17
C GLU A 314 -16.00 21.27 22.66
N LYS A 315 -14.96 20.80 21.94
CA LYS A 315 -14.97 20.64 20.48
C LYS A 315 -15.96 19.60 19.94
N SER A 316 -16.50 18.74 20.81
CA SER A 316 -17.52 17.76 20.45
C SER A 316 -18.96 18.31 20.50
N ARG A 317 -19.15 19.47 21.16
CA ARG A 317 -20.47 20.06 21.41
C ARG A 317 -21.14 20.57 20.13
N TYR A 318 -22.46 20.67 20.20
CA TYR A 318 -23.23 21.35 19.17
C TYR A 318 -22.81 22.82 19.07
N GLY A 319 -22.54 23.29 17.86
CA GLY A 319 -21.97 24.62 17.58
C GLY A 319 -20.68 24.55 16.77
N ASP A 320 -19.86 23.52 17.00
CA ASP A 320 -18.70 23.22 16.17
C ASP A 320 -19.10 22.53 14.85
N HIS A 321 -18.22 22.63 13.85
CA HIS A 321 -18.40 21.97 12.56
C HIS A 321 -18.52 20.44 12.72
N HIS A 322 -19.44 19.82 11.99
CA HIS A 322 -19.77 18.39 12.16
C HIS A 322 -18.55 17.45 12.10
N ARG A 323 -17.58 17.70 11.21
CA ARG A 323 -16.32 16.93 11.13
C ARG A 323 -15.42 17.11 12.35
N THR A 324 -15.36 18.33 12.88
CA THR A 324 -14.59 18.63 14.10
C THR A 324 -15.17 17.87 15.28
N ARG A 325 -16.51 17.88 15.39
CA ARG A 325 -17.24 17.16 16.43
C ARG A 325 -17.01 15.65 16.34
N GLU A 326 -17.15 15.07 15.14
CA GLU A 326 -16.87 13.66 14.87
C GLU A 326 -15.45 13.27 15.29
N ALA A 327 -14.44 14.04 14.86
CA ALA A 327 -13.05 13.79 15.21
C ALA A 327 -12.79 13.91 16.72
N ALA A 328 -13.39 14.91 17.39
CA ALA A 328 -13.24 15.11 18.82
C ALA A 328 -13.88 13.98 19.62
N THR A 329 -15.10 13.57 19.26
CA THR A 329 -15.79 12.41 19.87
C THR A 329 -14.97 11.13 19.71
N PHE A 330 -14.42 10.87 18.52
CA PHE A 330 -13.56 9.71 18.31
C PHE A 330 -12.26 9.79 19.13
N ALA A 331 -11.63 10.96 19.21
CA ALA A 331 -10.41 11.17 19.98
C ALA A 331 -10.61 10.93 21.48
N LEU A 332 -11.76 11.34 22.04
CA LEU A 332 -12.13 11.12 23.44
C LEU A 332 -12.15 9.64 23.83
N GLY A 333 -12.41 8.72 22.89
CA GLY A 333 -12.37 7.27 23.17
C GLY A 333 -11.06 6.81 23.80
N LYS A 334 -9.92 7.40 23.41
CA LYS A 334 -8.60 7.07 23.96
C LYS A 334 -8.36 7.60 25.39
N PHE A 335 -9.18 8.55 25.85
CA PHE A 335 -9.11 9.12 27.21
C PHE A 335 -9.98 8.36 28.22
N VAL A 336 -10.88 7.49 27.74
CA VAL A 336 -11.73 6.66 28.61
C VAL A 336 -10.93 5.48 29.17
N ASP A 337 -10.06 4.85 28.37
CA ASP A 337 -9.25 3.70 28.78
C ASP A 337 -8.17 4.04 29.82
N SER A 338 -7.79 5.32 29.95
CA SER A 338 -6.71 5.73 30.88
C SER A 338 -7.12 5.79 32.36
N HIS A 339 -8.36 5.41 32.70
CA HIS A 339 -8.87 5.32 34.08
C HIS A 339 -9.10 3.87 34.57
N ALA A 340 -8.60 2.86 33.82
CA ALA A 340 -8.68 1.45 34.20
C ALA A 340 -7.32 0.91 34.70
N VAL A 341 -6.79 1.44 35.80
CA VAL A 341 -5.85 0.75 36.72
C VAL A 341 -6.13 1.22 38.14
#